data_AF-R7V7J5-F1
#
_entry.id   AF-R7V7J5-F1
#
_cell.length_a   1.000
_cell.length_b   1.000
_cell.length_c   1.000
_cell.angle_alpha   90.00
_cell.angle_beta   90.00
_cell.angle_gamma   90.00
#
_symmetry.space_group_name_H-M   'P 1'
#
loop_
_entity.id
_entity.type
_entity.pdbx_description
1 polymer ?
#
loop_
_entity_poly.entity_id
_entity_poly.type
_entity_poly.pdbx_seq_one_letter_code
_entity_poly.pdbx_strand_id
1 'polypeptide(L)'
;DPFDILPSQFKEPVTNEMHNELHGFMTNHKGQAHEFEMMLFNYMVNTLIPGRNLEGMASYGLSVCLQEEEDASAKTFQGFPESLKNKHVVSAFEIVVNYFERTTS
;
A
#
# COMPACT_ATOMS: atom_id res chain seq x y z
N ASP A 1 -1.25 14.13 -9.73
CA ASP A 1 -1.11 13.19 -8.60
C ASP A 1 0.39 13.06 -8.29
N PRO A 2 0.87 13.19 -7.03
CA PRO A 2 2.29 12.98 -6.72
C PRO A 2 2.82 11.62 -7.20
N PHE A 3 1.96 10.65 -7.46
CA PHE A 3 2.31 9.33 -7.96
C PHE A 3 2.34 9.24 -9.49
N ASP A 4 2.04 10.32 -10.24
CA ASP A 4 2.12 10.34 -11.71
C ASP A 4 3.52 9.98 -12.21
N ILE A 5 4.55 10.36 -11.46
CA ILE A 5 5.96 10.07 -11.75
C ILE A 5 6.36 8.61 -11.49
N LEU A 6 5.56 7.82 -10.77
CA LEU A 6 5.86 6.41 -10.54
C LEU A 6 5.79 5.63 -11.86
N PRO A 7 6.72 4.69 -12.09
CA PRO A 7 6.65 3.78 -13.22
C PRO A 7 5.32 3.03 -13.27
N SER A 8 4.78 2.80 -14.47
CA SER A 8 3.47 2.16 -14.67
C SER A 8 3.39 0.75 -14.06
N GLN A 9 4.51 0.07 -13.89
CA GLN A 9 4.58 -1.24 -13.24
C GLN A 9 4.16 -1.23 -11.77
N PHE A 10 4.06 -0.05 -11.11
CA PHE A 10 3.58 0.11 -9.73
C PHE A 10 2.11 0.57 -9.64
N LYS A 11 1.44 0.67 -10.79
CA LYS A 11 0.08 1.19 -10.93
C LYS A 11 -0.89 0.13 -11.46
N GLU A 12 -0.56 -1.15 -11.32
CA GLU A 12 -1.48 -2.20 -11.73
C GLU A 12 -2.73 -2.17 -10.83
N PRO A 13 -3.93 -2.33 -11.43
CA PRO A 13 -5.16 -2.36 -10.67
C PRO A 13 -5.21 -3.60 -9.77
N VAL A 14 -5.82 -3.47 -8.61
CA VAL A 14 -6.18 -4.64 -7.79
C VAL A 14 -7.38 -5.35 -8.40
N THR A 15 -7.48 -6.66 -8.20
CA THR A 15 -8.68 -7.42 -8.54
C THR A 15 -9.77 -7.21 -7.49
N ASN A 16 -11.01 -7.61 -7.79
CA ASN A 16 -12.11 -7.55 -6.83
C ASN A 16 -11.83 -8.37 -5.56
N GLU A 17 -11.13 -9.51 -5.70
CA GLU A 17 -10.74 -10.36 -4.57
C GLU A 17 -9.75 -9.63 -3.66
N MET A 18 -8.68 -9.07 -4.23
CA MET A 18 -7.69 -8.26 -3.51
C MET A 18 -8.32 -7.04 -2.84
N HIS A 19 -9.25 -6.36 -3.53
CA HIS A 19 -10.01 -5.25 -2.97
C HIS A 19 -10.81 -5.68 -1.73
N ASN A 20 -11.50 -6.83 -1.79
CA ASN A 20 -12.28 -7.35 -0.68
C ASN A 20 -11.39 -7.75 0.51
N GLU A 21 -10.23 -8.36 0.25
CA GLU A 21 -9.23 -8.67 1.27
C GLU A 21 -8.73 -7.41 1.97
N LEU A 22 -8.33 -6.39 1.19
CA LEU A 22 -7.86 -5.11 1.72
C LEU A 22 -8.96 -4.39 2.51
N HIS A 23 -10.19 -4.36 1.99
CA HIS A 23 -11.31 -3.75 2.69
C HIS A 23 -11.65 -4.50 4.01
N GLY A 24 -11.60 -5.83 4.00
CA GLY A 24 -11.77 -6.64 5.20
C GLY A 24 -10.66 -6.36 6.23
N PHE A 25 -9.41 -6.25 5.77
CA PHE A 25 -8.28 -5.87 6.59
C PHE A 25 -8.47 -4.48 7.24
N MET A 26 -8.83 -3.46 6.45
CA MET A 26 -9.09 -2.11 6.97
C MET A 26 -10.25 -2.08 7.97
N THR A 27 -11.26 -2.93 7.76
CA THR A 27 -12.40 -3.07 8.68
C THR A 27 -12.01 -3.64 10.03
N ASN A 28 -11.00 -4.52 10.08
CA ASN A 28 -10.46 -5.05 11.33
C ASN A 28 -9.49 -4.08 12.02
N HIS A 29 -8.94 -3.11 11.27
CA HIS A 29 -7.95 -2.14 11.74
C HIS A 29 -8.41 -0.68 11.58
N LYS A 30 -9.72 -0.41 11.78
CA LYS A 30 -10.30 0.92 11.47
C LYS A 30 -9.58 2.10 12.11
N GLY A 31 -9.10 1.91 13.35
CA GLY A 31 -8.38 2.95 14.10
C GLY A 31 -7.00 3.28 13.54
N GLN A 32 -6.50 2.48 12.59
CA GLN A 32 -5.16 2.59 12.01
C GLN A 32 -5.21 2.97 10.52
N ALA A 33 -6.38 3.33 9.99
CA ALA A 33 -6.51 3.62 8.55
C ALA A 33 -5.56 4.73 8.08
N HIS A 34 -5.40 5.78 8.89
CA HIS A 34 -4.45 6.86 8.64
C HIS A 34 -2.99 6.40 8.74
N GLU A 35 -2.66 5.45 9.62
CA GLU A 35 -1.32 4.87 9.69
C GLU A 35 -0.98 4.13 8.39
N PHE A 36 -1.90 3.31 7.87
CA PHE A 36 -1.70 2.61 6.59
C PHE A 36 -1.59 3.56 5.40
N GLU A 37 -2.43 4.59 5.36
CA GLU A 37 -2.34 5.66 4.36
C GLU A 37 -0.94 6.27 4.35
N MET A 38 -0.47 6.73 5.51
CA MET A 38 0.83 7.38 5.66
C MET A 38 2.00 6.45 5.32
N MET A 39 1.93 5.16 5.69
CA MET A 39 2.97 4.19 5.32
C MET A 39 3.05 3.98 3.82
N LEU A 40 1.91 3.77 3.14
CA LEU A 40 1.87 3.60 1.69
C LEU A 40 2.36 4.87 0.97
N PHE A 41 1.95 6.04 1.45
CA PHE A 41 2.42 7.33 0.96
C PHE A 41 3.93 7.48 1.10
N ASN A 42 4.46 7.27 2.31
CA ASN A 42 5.89 7.41 2.61
C ASN A 42 6.72 6.42 1.80
N TYR A 43 6.28 5.17 1.68
CA TYR A 43 6.96 4.17 0.85
C TYR A 43 7.06 4.61 -0.62
N MET A 44 5.97 5.12 -1.18
CA MET A 44 5.98 5.63 -2.55
C MET A 44 6.93 6.84 -2.71
N VAL A 45 6.91 7.78 -1.77
CA VAL A 45 7.67 9.04 -1.85
C VAL A 45 9.15 8.87 -1.50
N ASN A 46 9.48 8.04 -0.52
CA ASN A 46 10.84 7.89 0.01
C ASN A 46 11.61 6.76 -0.66
N THR A 47 10.91 5.72 -1.14
CA THR A 47 11.56 4.52 -1.67
C THR A 47 11.35 4.37 -3.17
N LEU A 48 10.10 4.41 -3.64
CA LEU A 48 9.83 4.17 -5.06
C LEU A 48 10.19 5.38 -5.96
N ILE A 49 9.85 6.60 -5.56
CA ILE A 49 10.11 7.82 -6.35
C ILE A 49 11.62 8.11 -6.50
N PRO A 50 12.46 8.06 -5.44
CA PRO A 50 13.89 8.34 -5.56
C PRO A 50 14.64 7.27 -6.34
N GLY A 51 14.04 6.08 -6.51
CA GLY A 51 14.21 5.24 -7.68
C GLY A 51 15.63 4.75 -7.95
N ARG A 52 16.31 4.19 -6.95
CA ARG A 52 17.55 3.43 -7.19
C ARG A 52 17.24 1.94 -7.28
N ASN A 53 17.37 1.37 -8.47
CA ASN A 53 17.25 -0.06 -8.76
C ASN A 53 15.87 -0.68 -8.44
N LEU A 54 14.84 -0.25 -9.17
CA LEU A 54 13.46 -0.76 -9.06
C LEU A 54 13.19 -2.06 -9.84
N GLU A 55 14.24 -2.70 -10.38
CA GLU A 55 14.11 -3.89 -11.21
C GLU A 55 13.60 -5.07 -10.38
N GLY A 56 12.55 -5.74 -10.84
CA GLY A 56 11.94 -6.88 -10.15
C GLY A 56 11.09 -6.53 -8.92
N MET A 57 11.23 -5.33 -8.34
CA MET A 57 10.50 -4.93 -7.12
C MET A 57 8.99 -4.97 -7.27
N ALA A 58 8.45 -4.69 -8.47
CA ALA A 58 7.02 -4.73 -8.74
C ALA A 58 6.36 -6.09 -8.43
N SER A 59 7.13 -7.19 -8.53
CA SER A 59 6.62 -8.54 -8.30
C SER A 59 6.66 -8.98 -6.84
N TYR A 60 7.33 -8.22 -5.96
CA TYR A 60 7.47 -8.55 -4.54
C TYR A 60 6.17 -8.32 -3.77
N GLY A 61 5.99 -9.04 -2.66
CA GLY A 61 4.84 -8.86 -1.79
C GLY A 61 4.85 -7.44 -1.20
N LEU A 62 3.72 -6.75 -1.28
CA LEU A 62 3.61 -5.37 -0.81
C LEU A 62 3.84 -5.29 0.70
N SER A 63 3.29 -6.23 1.48
CA SER A 63 3.54 -6.30 2.93
C SER A 63 5.02 -6.42 3.28
N VAL A 64 5.78 -7.19 2.49
CA VAL A 64 7.23 -7.36 2.69
C VAL A 64 7.95 -6.05 2.39
N CYS A 65 7.64 -5.42 1.25
CA CYS A 65 8.23 -4.13 0.89
C CYS A 65 7.96 -3.04 1.93
N LEU A 66 6.77 -3.02 2.53
CA LEU A 66 6.42 -2.02 3.54
C LEU A 66 7.06 -2.30 4.91
N GLN A 67 7.37 -3.56 5.24
CA GLN A 67 8.06 -3.91 6.49
C GLN A 67 9.54 -3.54 6.51
N GLU A 68 10.15 -3.39 5.33
CA GLU A 68 11.55 -2.98 5.20
C GLU A 68 11.71 -1.45 5.41
N GLU A 69 10.61 -0.70 5.48
CA GLU A 69 10.63 0.74 5.79
C GLU A 69 10.87 0.99 7.29
N GLU A 70 11.75 1.95 7.61
CA GLU A 70 12.28 2.18 8.96
C GLU A 70 11.21 2.51 10.04
N ASP A 71 9.99 2.88 9.63
CA ASP A 71 8.89 3.28 10.52
C ASP A 71 7.79 2.21 10.70
N ALA A 72 7.96 1.03 10.11
CA ALA A 72 6.90 0.06 9.98
C ALA A 72 6.94 -0.99 11.11
N SER A 73 6.01 -0.91 12.08
CA SER A 73 5.93 -1.94 13.14
C SER A 73 5.45 -3.27 12.56
N ALA A 74 6.14 -4.37 12.88
CA ALA A 74 5.71 -5.72 12.48
C ALA A 74 4.26 -6.07 12.92
N LYS A 75 3.74 -5.41 13.97
CA LYS A 75 2.35 -5.57 14.42
C LYS A 75 1.35 -4.90 13.49
N THR A 76 1.74 -3.83 12.79
CA THR A 76 0.88 -3.09 11.86
C THR A 76 0.51 -3.93 10.64
N PHE A 77 1.35 -4.88 10.23
CA PHE A 77 1.08 -5.74 9.05
C PHE A 77 0.48 -7.10 9.38
N GLN A 78 0.14 -7.37 10.63
CA GLN A 78 -0.44 -8.66 10.98
C GLN A 78 -1.78 -8.84 10.25
N GLY A 79 -1.82 -9.75 9.27
CA GLY A 79 -3.00 -10.01 8.46
C GLY A 79 -3.18 -9.08 7.24
N PHE A 80 -2.16 -8.29 6.87
CA PHE A 80 -2.17 -7.53 5.62
C PHE A 80 -2.28 -8.49 4.42
N PRO A 81 -3.06 -8.15 3.37
CA PRO A 81 -3.29 -9.08 2.25
C PRO A 81 -1.99 -9.51 1.54
N GLU A 82 -1.70 -10.81 1.56
CA GLU A 82 -0.52 -11.41 0.90
C GLU A 82 -0.65 -11.44 -0.64
N SER A 83 -1.89 -11.37 -1.13
CA SER A 83 -2.20 -11.29 -2.56
C SER A 83 -1.69 -9.99 -3.20
N LEU A 84 -1.51 -8.94 -2.40
CA LEU A 84 -1.03 -7.65 -2.86
C LEU A 84 0.49 -7.71 -3.10
N LYS A 85 0.87 -7.43 -4.34
CA LYS A 85 2.23 -7.18 -4.76
C LYS A 85 2.49 -5.68 -4.85
N ASN A 86 3.77 -5.32 -4.87
CA ASN A 86 4.22 -3.95 -4.97
C ASN A 86 3.71 -3.25 -6.23
N LYS A 87 3.46 -4.00 -7.31
CA LYS A 87 2.80 -3.51 -8.51
C LYS A 87 1.41 -2.90 -8.28
N HIS A 88 0.76 -3.20 -7.16
CA HIS A 88 -0.56 -2.69 -6.81
C HIS A 88 -0.51 -1.53 -5.78
N VAL A 89 0.67 -1.03 -5.41
CA VAL A 89 0.83 -0.07 -4.30
C VAL A 89 -0.03 1.19 -4.45
N VAL A 90 -0.11 1.76 -5.66
CA VAL A 90 -0.93 2.96 -5.91
C VAL A 90 -2.41 2.64 -5.75
N SER A 91 -2.88 1.55 -6.35
CA SER A 91 -4.28 1.09 -6.23
C SER A 91 -4.66 0.79 -4.77
N ALA A 92 -3.74 0.19 -4.00
CA ALA A 92 -3.95 -0.08 -2.58
C ALA A 92 -4.05 1.22 -1.77
N PHE A 93 -3.19 2.21 -2.05
CA PHE A 93 -3.25 3.53 -1.42
C PHE A 93 -4.60 4.22 -1.67
N GLU A 94 -5.09 4.24 -2.90
CA GLU A 94 -6.38 4.84 -3.23
C GLU A 94 -7.54 4.19 -2.46
N ILE A 95 -7.53 2.87 -2.30
CA ILE A 95 -8.55 2.14 -1.54
C ILE A 95 -8.49 2.53 -0.06
N VAL A 96 -7.28 2.62 0.51
CA VAL A 96 -7.07 3.01 1.91
C VAL A 96 -7.53 4.45 2.16
N VAL A 97 -7.18 5.39 1.29
CA VAL A 97 -7.64 6.79 1.36
C VAL A 97 -9.16 6.87 1.30
N ASN A 98 -9.77 6.21 0.31
CA ASN A 98 -11.24 6.18 0.19
C ASN A 98 -11.92 5.56 1.42
N TYR A 99 -11.30 4.57 2.06
CA TYR A 99 -11.79 3.99 3.31
C TYR A 99 -11.70 5.02 4.44
N PHE A 100 -10.53 5.66 4.61
CA PHE A 100 -10.28 6.66 5.65
C PHE A 100 -11.26 7.84 5.56
N GLU A 101 -11.41 8.44 4.38
CA GLU A 101 -12.32 9.56 4.12
C GLU A 101 -13.77 9.19 4.48
N ARG A 102 -14.22 7.98 4.13
CA ARG A 102 -15.57 7.49 4.49
C ARG A 102 -15.78 7.29 5.98
N THR A 103 -14.72 6.97 6.71
CA THR A 103 -14.81 6.72 8.17
C THR A 103 -14.63 7.98 9.02
N THR A 104 -14.17 9.08 8.43
CA THR A 104 -13.93 10.36 9.11
C THR A 104 -14.90 11.46 8.71
N SER A 105 -15.73 11.23 7.68
CA SER A 105 -16.86 12.08 7.28
C SER A 105 -18.12 11.78 8.11
#